data_AF-A0A317H182-F1
#
_entry.id   AF-A0A317H182-F1
#
_cell.length_a   1.000
_cell.length_b   1.000
_cell.length_c   1.000
_cell.angle_alpha   90.00
_cell.angle_beta   90.00
_cell.angle_gamma   90.00
#
_symmetry.space_group_name_H-M   'P 1'
#
loop_
_entity.id
_entity.type
_entity.pdbx_description
1 polymer ?
#
loop_
_entity_poly.entity_id
_entity_poly.type
_entity_poly.pdbx_seq_one_letter_code
_entity_poly.pdbx_strand_id
1 'polypeptide(L)'
;MSVPWISVPLIRCMVWCALRATAMFGVVVLLAVVTATGEAAQPPAPQAVPGKDCLDQFRSGRSVWVECYGAFETDETAQAELSNRTFDLVRNAKCGGTMRVQRTALNQAIANDATLDLDPQDILCVITMSGDATPEVTITLAPKITFQGKRAVDVSPRVMKISSLPELLVAPLRSGAESQFVRKQLTKELNRLLEQAFPK
;
A
#
# COMPACT_ATOMS: atom_id res chain seq x y z
N MET A 1 12.81 32.78 -11.02
CA MET A 1 13.73 32.52 -9.88
C MET A 1 12.92 31.86 -8.77
N SER A 2 13.45 30.77 -8.22
CA SER A 2 13.09 30.12 -6.93
C SER A 2 11.88 29.16 -6.86
N VAL A 3 12.18 27.86 -7.06
CA VAL A 3 11.57 26.65 -6.43
C VAL A 3 12.37 26.44 -5.09
N PRO A 4 11.93 25.78 -3.98
CA PRO A 4 11.10 24.56 -3.90
C PRO A 4 10.29 24.29 -2.60
N TRP A 5 9.01 23.90 -2.64
CA TRP A 5 8.41 23.13 -1.51
C TRP A 5 7.38 22.11 -2.01
N ILE A 6 7.76 20.83 -1.89
CA ILE A 6 6.97 19.63 -2.14
C ILE A 6 6.58 19.10 -0.76
N SER A 7 5.33 19.31 -0.35
CA SER A 7 4.79 18.79 0.91
C SER A 7 3.93 17.58 0.61
N VAL A 8 4.49 16.40 0.88
CA VAL A 8 3.97 15.09 0.47
C VAL A 8 3.60 14.25 1.70
N PRO A 9 2.31 14.21 2.04
CA PRO A 9 1.76 13.14 2.88
C PRO A 9 1.30 11.84 2.16
N LEU A 10 1.07 11.79 0.82
CA LEU A 10 0.58 10.56 0.17
C LEU A 10 1.69 9.55 -0.13
N ILE A 11 2.92 10.05 -0.30
CA ILE A 11 4.11 9.20 -0.46
C ILE A 11 4.58 8.67 0.91
N ARG A 12 4.06 9.18 2.05
CA ARG A 12 4.59 8.86 3.39
C ARG A 12 4.41 7.42 3.85
N CYS A 13 3.44 6.64 3.40
CA CYS A 13 3.41 5.22 3.79
C CYS A 13 4.40 4.32 3.03
N MET A 14 4.85 4.74 1.84
CA MET A 14 6.02 4.14 1.19
C MET A 14 7.34 4.86 1.59
N VAL A 15 7.29 6.12 2.04
CA VAL A 15 8.44 6.97 2.42
C VAL A 15 8.85 6.87 3.90
N TRP A 16 7.98 6.47 4.83
CA TRP A 16 8.38 6.23 6.23
C TRP A 16 9.23 4.98 6.40
N CYS A 17 9.21 4.08 5.41
CA CYS A 17 10.05 2.90 5.34
C CYS A 17 11.56 3.23 5.22
N ALA A 18 11.95 4.50 5.05
CA ALA A 18 13.33 4.91 4.76
C ALA A 18 13.97 5.90 5.77
N LEU A 19 13.29 6.37 6.81
CA LEU A 19 13.83 7.37 7.75
C LEU A 19 13.69 6.96 9.22
N ARG A 20 14.57 6.05 9.69
CA ARG A 20 15.20 6.04 11.04
C ARG A 20 16.01 4.76 11.23
N ALA A 21 17.26 4.77 10.74
CA ALA A 21 18.27 3.77 11.09
C ALA A 21 19.63 4.44 11.28
N THR A 22 19.72 5.27 12.31
CA THR A 22 21.00 5.70 12.91
C THR A 22 20.77 6.01 14.38
N ALA A 23 20.92 4.99 15.24
CA ALA A 23 21.36 5.12 16.64
C ALA A 23 21.55 3.72 17.28
N MET A 24 22.81 3.32 17.36
CA MET A 24 23.51 2.51 18.37
C MET A 24 22.82 1.35 19.13
N PHE A 25 23.37 0.16 18.88
CA PHE A 25 23.98 -0.76 19.85
C PHE A 25 23.62 -0.60 21.35
N GLY A 26 23.10 -1.68 21.95
CA GLY A 26 23.04 -1.87 23.39
C GLY A 26 22.44 -3.23 23.78
N VAL A 27 23.27 -4.27 23.79
CA VAL A 27 22.99 -5.64 24.26
C VAL A 27 22.75 -5.62 25.77
N VAL A 28 21.64 -6.20 26.28
CA VAL A 28 21.63 -7.03 27.51
C VAL A 28 20.51 -8.08 27.41
N VAL A 29 20.93 -9.34 27.50
CA VAL A 29 20.16 -10.56 27.65
C VAL A 29 19.76 -10.73 29.12
N LEU A 30 18.52 -11.13 29.43
CA LEU A 30 18.22 -11.89 30.65
C LEU A 30 16.93 -12.72 30.53
N LEU A 31 17.07 -14.01 30.82
CA LEU A 31 16.05 -15.06 30.84
C LEU A 31 15.00 -14.84 31.94
N ALA A 32 13.75 -15.21 31.65
CA ALA A 32 12.86 -15.81 32.64
C ALA A 32 11.90 -16.80 31.93
N VAL A 33 11.99 -18.07 32.33
CA VAL A 33 11.09 -19.16 31.94
C VAL A 33 9.88 -19.13 32.86
N VAL A 34 8.68 -18.94 32.32
CA VAL A 34 7.42 -19.21 33.02
C VAL A 34 6.51 -20.00 32.09
N THR A 35 6.26 -21.25 32.48
CA THR A 35 5.27 -22.14 31.88
C THR A 35 3.88 -21.78 32.40
N ALA A 36 3.02 -21.25 31.54
CA ALA A 36 1.59 -21.10 31.81
C ALA A 36 0.79 -21.77 30.68
N THR A 37 -0.15 -22.61 31.10
CA THR A 37 -1.10 -23.41 30.33
C THR A 37 -1.80 -22.60 29.24
N GLY A 38 -1.61 -23.02 27.99
CA GLY A 38 -2.14 -22.37 26.80
C GLY A 38 -3.61 -22.69 26.56
N GLU A 39 -4.47 -21.73 26.86
CA GLU A 39 -5.62 -21.46 26.00
C GLU A 39 -5.04 -20.94 24.68
N ALA A 40 -5.42 -21.53 23.55
CA ALA A 40 -4.93 -21.13 22.23
C ALA A 40 -5.51 -19.76 21.84
N ALA A 41 -5.09 -18.72 22.56
CA ALA A 41 -5.11 -17.35 22.09
C ALA A 41 -4.31 -17.36 20.78
N GLN A 42 -5.01 -17.06 19.68
CA GLN A 42 -4.35 -16.73 18.43
C GLN A 42 -3.23 -15.73 18.76
N PRO A 43 -1.98 -15.98 18.32
CA PRO A 43 -0.91 -15.02 18.48
C PRO A 43 -1.46 -13.66 18.02
N PRO A 44 -1.34 -12.58 18.82
CA PRO A 44 -1.68 -11.27 18.32
C PRO A 44 -0.99 -11.13 16.97
N ALA A 45 -1.77 -10.81 15.93
CA ALA A 45 -1.25 -10.63 14.59
C ALA A 45 0.04 -9.81 14.72
N PRO A 46 1.19 -10.30 14.22
CA PRO A 46 2.41 -9.55 14.28
C PRO A 46 2.06 -8.14 13.81
N GLN A 47 2.40 -7.13 14.62
CA GLN A 47 2.29 -5.75 14.18
C GLN A 47 3.28 -5.61 13.03
N ALA A 48 2.81 -5.95 11.83
CA ALA A 48 3.59 -5.99 10.62
C ALA A 48 4.05 -4.55 10.41
N VAL A 49 5.35 -4.34 10.55
CA VAL A 49 5.94 -3.03 10.33
C VAL A 49 5.73 -2.74 8.84
N PRO A 50 4.94 -1.71 8.48
CA PRO A 50 4.59 -1.45 7.09
C PRO A 50 5.86 -1.35 6.23
N GLY A 51 5.97 -2.18 5.20
CA GLY A 51 7.05 -2.16 4.22
C GLY A 51 8.33 -2.93 4.54
N LYS A 52 8.69 -3.18 5.81
CA LYS A 52 9.88 -3.99 6.15
C LYS A 52 9.72 -5.44 5.68
N ASP A 53 8.51 -5.98 5.88
CA ASP A 53 8.20 -7.36 5.51
C ASP A 53 8.17 -7.56 3.99
N CYS A 54 7.71 -6.59 3.20
CA CYS A 54 7.60 -6.74 1.75
C CYS A 54 8.98 -6.89 1.07
N LEU A 55 9.93 -6.02 1.39
CA LEU A 55 11.28 -6.08 0.79
C LEU A 55 12.07 -7.31 1.30
N ASP A 56 11.91 -7.65 2.59
CA ASP A 56 12.48 -8.86 3.18
C ASP A 56 11.88 -10.12 2.53
N GLN A 57 10.58 -10.13 2.23
CA GLN A 57 9.93 -11.18 1.43
C GLN A 57 10.54 -11.22 0.03
N PHE A 58 10.62 -10.09 -0.70
CA PHE A 58 11.24 -10.04 -2.02
C PHE A 58 12.66 -10.62 -2.03
N ARG A 59 13.52 -10.23 -1.09
CA ARG A 59 14.93 -10.65 -1.04
C ARG A 59 15.14 -12.06 -0.51
N SER A 60 14.35 -12.49 0.46
CA SER A 60 14.59 -13.77 1.14
C SER A 60 14.41 -14.97 0.23
N GLY A 61 13.59 -14.86 -0.83
CA GLY A 61 13.33 -15.95 -1.78
C GLY A 61 12.63 -17.18 -1.16
N ARG A 62 12.27 -17.14 0.13
CA ARG A 62 11.85 -18.30 0.91
C ARG A 62 10.36 -18.64 0.79
N SER A 63 9.54 -17.68 0.36
CA SER A 63 8.09 -17.82 0.29
C SER A 63 7.59 -17.93 -1.15
N VAL A 64 6.56 -18.76 -1.36
CA VAL A 64 5.84 -18.87 -2.64
C VAL A 64 5.07 -17.57 -2.95
N TRP A 65 4.64 -16.87 -1.91
CA TRP A 65 3.89 -15.61 -1.97
C TRP A 65 4.75 -14.46 -1.48
N VAL A 66 4.73 -13.36 -2.20
CA VAL A 66 5.21 -12.07 -1.70
C VAL A 66 4.02 -11.35 -1.10
N GLU A 67 4.08 -11.07 0.20
CA GLU A 67 3.04 -10.37 0.94
C GLU A 67 3.55 -9.00 1.38
N CYS A 68 2.77 -7.97 1.08
CA CYS A 68 3.13 -6.59 1.27
C CYS A 68 1.96 -5.88 1.95
N TYR A 69 2.13 -5.58 3.25
CA TYR A 69 1.23 -4.68 3.94
C TYR A 69 1.53 -3.24 3.53
N GLY A 70 0.48 -2.50 3.16
CA GLY A 70 0.52 -1.08 2.88
C GLY A 70 -0.59 -0.37 3.64
N ALA A 71 -0.31 0.86 4.09
CA ALA A 71 -1.32 1.82 4.47
C ALA A 71 -1.15 3.08 3.61
N PHE A 72 -2.11 3.99 3.59
CA PHE A 72 -1.97 5.33 3.04
C PHE A 72 -2.95 6.29 3.69
N GLU A 73 -2.62 7.57 3.65
CA GLU A 73 -3.51 8.67 4.00
C GLU A 73 -3.39 9.73 2.90
N THR A 74 -4.51 10.32 2.48
CA THR A 74 -4.47 11.39 1.48
C THR A 74 -3.75 12.62 2.02
N ASP A 75 -2.86 13.20 1.22
CA ASP A 75 -2.22 14.48 1.53
C ASP A 75 -3.05 15.69 1.15
N GLU A 76 -2.64 16.89 1.57
CA GLU A 76 -3.33 18.14 1.25
C GLU A 76 -3.67 18.30 -0.25
N THR A 77 -2.77 17.88 -1.15
CA THR A 77 -3.01 17.95 -2.60
C THR A 77 -4.07 16.95 -3.04
N ALA A 78 -3.96 15.70 -2.62
CA ALA A 78 -4.94 14.67 -2.94
C ALA A 78 -6.27 14.84 -2.20
N GLN A 79 -6.25 15.43 -1.00
CA GLN A 79 -7.43 15.85 -0.26
C GLN A 79 -8.16 16.94 -1.05
N ALA A 80 -7.45 17.94 -1.57
CA ALA A 80 -8.06 18.95 -2.43
C ALA A 80 -8.65 18.36 -3.72
N GLU A 81 -7.92 17.44 -4.38
CA GLU A 81 -8.43 16.76 -5.58
C GLU A 81 -9.64 15.86 -5.27
N LEU A 82 -9.58 15.09 -4.17
CA LEU A 82 -10.65 14.22 -3.72
C LEU A 82 -11.89 15.03 -3.33
N SER A 83 -11.70 16.13 -2.61
CA SER A 83 -12.76 17.08 -2.24
C SER A 83 -13.41 17.65 -3.50
N ASN A 84 -12.62 18.13 -4.47
CA ASN A 84 -13.14 18.66 -5.73
C ASN A 84 -13.94 17.61 -6.51
N ARG A 85 -13.42 16.37 -6.63
CA ARG A 85 -14.10 15.28 -7.35
C ARG A 85 -15.35 14.77 -6.64
N THR A 86 -15.45 14.97 -5.34
CA THR A 86 -16.57 14.51 -4.51
C THR A 86 -17.49 15.65 -4.07
N PHE A 87 -17.39 16.83 -4.69
CA PHE A 87 -18.20 18.02 -4.35
C PHE A 87 -18.15 18.35 -2.85
N ASP A 88 -16.93 18.35 -2.29
CA ASP A 88 -16.63 18.62 -0.90
C ASP A 88 -17.18 17.61 0.13
N LEU A 89 -17.75 16.49 -0.34
CA LEU A 89 -18.28 15.45 0.52
C LEU A 89 -17.20 14.60 1.19
N VAL A 90 -16.07 14.36 0.51
CA VAL A 90 -14.95 13.58 1.05
C VAL A 90 -13.73 14.46 1.24
N ARG A 91 -13.26 14.54 2.50
CA ARG A 91 -12.15 15.39 2.91
C ARG A 91 -10.84 14.64 3.08
N ASN A 92 -10.89 13.38 3.48
CA ASN A 92 -9.70 12.55 3.68
C ASN A 92 -10.05 11.08 3.42
N ALA A 93 -9.08 10.31 3.00
CA ALA A 93 -9.15 8.85 2.96
C ALA A 93 -7.88 8.27 3.57
N LYS A 94 -8.06 7.42 4.58
CA LYS A 94 -7.02 6.58 5.16
C LYS A 94 -7.29 5.14 4.77
N CYS A 95 -6.36 4.43 4.18
CA CYS A 95 -6.57 3.04 3.83
C CYS A 95 -5.41 2.16 4.25
N GLY A 96 -5.64 0.85 4.34
CA GLY A 96 -4.58 -0.12 4.52
C GLY A 96 -5.05 -1.54 4.26
N GLY A 97 -4.09 -2.42 4.00
CA GLY A 97 -4.35 -3.82 3.71
C GLY A 97 -3.09 -4.57 3.28
N THR A 98 -3.23 -5.88 3.17
CA THR A 98 -2.16 -6.77 2.71
C THR A 98 -2.40 -7.12 1.26
N MET A 99 -1.44 -6.77 0.41
CA MET A 99 -1.39 -7.26 -0.95
C MET A 99 -0.51 -8.50 -1.05
N ARG A 100 -0.96 -9.49 -1.82
CA ARG A 100 -0.33 -10.78 -2.03
C ARG A 100 -0.16 -10.99 -3.52
N VAL A 101 1.01 -11.48 -3.90
CA VAL A 101 1.33 -11.84 -5.28
C VAL A 101 2.17 -13.10 -5.30
N GLN A 102 1.90 -13.99 -6.24
CA GLN A 102 2.70 -15.19 -6.40
C GLN A 102 4.09 -14.81 -6.92
N ARG A 103 5.15 -15.23 -6.23
CA ARG A 103 6.52 -14.84 -6.57
C ARG A 103 6.92 -15.27 -7.97
N THR A 104 6.54 -16.49 -8.36
CA THR A 104 6.82 -17.04 -9.69
C THR A 104 6.17 -16.22 -10.77
N ALA A 105 4.88 -15.89 -10.63
CA ALA A 105 4.15 -15.04 -11.57
C ALA A 105 4.77 -13.65 -11.70
N LEU A 106 5.15 -13.04 -10.56
CA LEU A 106 5.81 -11.73 -10.56
C LEU A 106 7.17 -11.76 -11.25
N ASN A 107 8.03 -12.73 -10.91
CA ASN A 107 9.35 -12.86 -11.51
C ASN A 107 9.25 -13.17 -13.01
N GLN A 108 8.30 -14.02 -13.42
CA GLN A 108 8.04 -14.31 -14.84
C GLN A 108 7.56 -13.05 -15.57
N ALA A 109 6.67 -12.27 -14.98
CA ALA A 109 6.19 -11.03 -15.58
C ALA A 109 7.31 -10.00 -15.77
N ILE A 110 8.20 -9.86 -14.78
CA ILE A 110 9.38 -8.98 -14.85
C ILE A 110 10.38 -9.49 -15.91
N ALA A 111 10.66 -10.79 -15.94
CA ALA A 111 11.65 -11.37 -16.84
C ALA A 111 11.22 -11.35 -18.32
N ASN A 112 9.90 -11.44 -18.56
CA ASN A 112 9.32 -11.53 -19.90
C ASN A 112 8.71 -10.21 -20.39
N ASP A 113 8.89 -9.10 -19.66
CA ASP A 113 8.27 -7.81 -19.96
C ASP A 113 6.75 -7.93 -20.21
N ALA A 114 6.08 -8.68 -19.33
CA ALA A 114 4.68 -9.05 -19.48
C ALA A 114 3.76 -8.25 -18.55
N THR A 115 2.46 -8.42 -18.76
CA THR A 115 1.43 -7.92 -17.85
C THR A 115 1.11 -8.97 -16.79
N LEU A 116 1.02 -8.53 -15.53
CA LEU A 116 0.62 -9.32 -14.39
C LEU A 116 -0.74 -8.83 -13.88
N ASP A 117 -1.73 -9.70 -13.95
CA ASP A 117 -3.02 -9.50 -13.32
C ASP A 117 -2.99 -10.12 -11.91
N LEU A 118 -3.33 -9.33 -10.90
CA LEU A 118 -3.49 -9.80 -9.54
C LEU A 118 -4.94 -10.19 -9.27
N ASP A 119 -5.10 -11.22 -8.46
CA ASP A 119 -6.41 -11.62 -7.95
C ASP A 119 -7.06 -10.49 -7.13
N PRO A 120 -8.41 -10.49 -7.02
CA PRO A 120 -9.14 -9.54 -6.18
C PRO A 120 -8.70 -9.60 -4.72
N GLN A 121 -8.44 -8.44 -4.14
CA GLN A 121 -7.92 -8.26 -2.79
C GLN A 121 -8.60 -7.08 -2.11
N ASP A 122 -8.96 -7.28 -0.85
CA ASP A 122 -9.64 -6.27 -0.06
C ASP A 122 -8.65 -5.38 0.68
N ILE A 123 -8.91 -4.08 0.63
CA ILE A 123 -8.29 -3.08 1.49
C ILE A 123 -9.37 -2.39 2.32
N LEU A 124 -9.00 -2.00 3.53
CA LEU A 124 -9.87 -1.27 4.43
C LEU A 124 -9.57 0.22 4.31
N CYS A 125 -10.60 1.04 4.28
CA CYS A 125 -10.47 2.49 4.22
C CYS A 125 -11.38 3.16 5.25
N VAL A 126 -10.87 4.16 5.95
CA VAL A 126 -11.64 5.12 6.74
C VAL A 126 -11.73 6.41 5.95
N ILE A 127 -12.93 6.79 5.57
CA ILE A 127 -13.19 7.99 4.75
C ILE A 127 -13.70 9.09 5.66
N THR A 128 -13.04 10.24 5.73
CA THR A 128 -13.56 11.41 6.44
C THR A 128 -14.45 12.22 5.51
N MET A 129 -15.71 12.36 5.89
CA MET A 129 -16.70 13.13 5.14
C MET A 129 -16.93 14.53 5.72
N SER A 130 -17.58 15.40 4.96
CA SER A 130 -18.14 16.65 5.48
C SER A 130 -19.21 16.35 6.55
N GLY A 131 -19.09 16.94 7.74
CA GLY A 131 -20.04 16.75 8.85
C GLY A 131 -19.67 15.63 9.84
N ASP A 132 -18.37 15.40 10.03
CA ASP A 132 -17.78 14.50 11.04
C ASP A 132 -18.07 12.99 10.88
N ALA A 133 -18.77 12.57 9.82
CA ALA A 133 -18.95 11.16 9.51
C ALA A 133 -17.64 10.53 9.01
N THR A 134 -17.22 9.43 9.63
CA THR A 134 -16.03 8.66 9.22
C THR A 134 -16.34 7.20 8.95
N PRO A 135 -17.09 6.85 7.88
CA PRO A 135 -17.39 5.46 7.58
C PRO A 135 -16.14 4.65 7.29
N GLU A 136 -16.16 3.40 7.76
CA GLU A 136 -15.24 2.36 7.35
C GLU A 136 -15.80 1.66 6.11
N VAL A 137 -14.97 1.55 5.08
CA VAL A 137 -15.34 1.08 3.75
C VAL A 137 -14.33 0.04 3.29
N THR A 138 -14.81 -1.06 2.73
CA THR A 138 -13.96 -2.07 2.12
C THR A 138 -13.91 -1.84 0.63
N ILE A 139 -12.70 -1.70 0.09
CA ILE A 139 -12.47 -1.58 -1.36
C ILE A 139 -11.80 -2.86 -1.85
N THR A 140 -12.45 -3.54 -2.79
CA THR A 140 -11.88 -4.71 -3.47
C THR A 140 -11.15 -4.24 -4.73
N LEU A 141 -9.85 -4.49 -4.81
CA LEU A 141 -8.97 -4.15 -5.92
C LEU A 141 -8.53 -5.41 -6.65
N ALA A 142 -8.39 -5.39 -7.97
CA ALA A 142 -7.78 -6.47 -8.74
C ALA A 142 -6.62 -5.93 -9.59
N PRO A 143 -5.49 -5.51 -9.01
CA PRO A 143 -4.55 -4.68 -9.73
C PRO A 143 -3.94 -5.33 -10.97
N LYS A 144 -3.56 -4.49 -11.94
CA LYS A 144 -2.85 -4.90 -13.16
C LYS A 144 -1.53 -4.16 -13.24
N ILE A 145 -0.44 -4.88 -13.46
CA ILE A 145 0.90 -4.32 -13.52
C ILE A 145 1.50 -4.66 -14.89
N THR A 146 1.96 -3.67 -15.63
CA THR A 146 2.65 -3.89 -16.91
C THR A 146 4.14 -3.66 -16.71
N PHE A 147 4.96 -4.64 -17.10
CA PHE A 147 6.41 -4.56 -17.04
C PHE A 147 7.03 -4.34 -18.43
N GLN A 148 8.13 -3.58 -18.49
CA GLN A 148 8.97 -3.42 -19.67
C GLN A 148 10.39 -3.06 -19.24
N GLY A 149 11.41 -3.71 -19.81
CA GLY A 149 12.81 -3.49 -19.45
C GLY A 149 13.08 -3.75 -17.96
N LYS A 150 12.44 -4.78 -17.37
CA LYS A 150 12.50 -5.10 -15.92
C LYS A 150 11.97 -4.00 -14.98
N ARG A 151 11.19 -3.06 -15.50
CA ARG A 151 10.56 -1.97 -14.75
C ARG A 151 9.06 -2.01 -14.91
N ALA A 152 8.31 -1.53 -13.92
CA ALA A 152 6.88 -1.29 -14.08
C ALA A 152 6.66 -0.03 -14.94
N VAL A 153 5.89 -0.12 -16.01
CA VAL A 153 5.50 1.02 -16.84
C VAL A 153 4.08 1.51 -16.57
N ASP A 154 3.25 0.64 -16.00
CA ASP A 154 1.91 0.99 -15.52
C ASP A 154 1.52 0.10 -14.34
N VAL A 155 0.81 0.70 -13.38
CA VAL A 155 0.14 0.01 -12.28
C VAL A 155 -1.28 0.55 -12.20
N SER A 156 -2.25 -0.29 -12.54
CA SER A 156 -3.68 0.03 -12.49
C SER A 156 -4.34 -0.67 -11.30
N PRO A 157 -4.96 0.06 -10.35
CA PRO A 157 -5.60 -0.55 -9.18
C PRO A 157 -6.78 -1.48 -9.50
N ARG A 158 -7.57 -1.16 -10.54
CA ARG A 158 -8.84 -1.80 -10.91
C ARG A 158 -9.78 -2.06 -9.72
N VAL A 159 -10.60 -1.07 -9.41
CA VAL A 159 -11.58 -1.12 -8.32
C VAL A 159 -12.79 -1.95 -8.73
N MET A 160 -12.88 -3.16 -8.17
CA MET A 160 -13.98 -4.08 -8.41
C MET A 160 -15.23 -3.67 -7.62
N LYS A 161 -15.06 -3.37 -6.32
CA LYS A 161 -16.16 -3.10 -5.40
C LYS A 161 -15.77 -2.06 -4.36
N ILE A 162 -16.72 -1.22 -3.98
CA ILE A 162 -16.64 -0.35 -2.80
C ILE A 162 -17.87 -0.70 -1.95
N SER A 163 -17.64 -1.23 -0.75
CA SER A 163 -18.71 -1.64 0.16
C SER A 163 -19.01 -0.53 1.18
N SER A 164 -20.19 -0.60 1.80
CA SER A 164 -20.57 0.27 2.93
C SER A 164 -20.65 1.77 2.60
N LEU A 165 -20.89 2.12 1.34
CA LEU A 165 -21.15 3.50 0.92
C LEU A 165 -22.41 3.63 0.06
N PRO A 166 -23.10 4.78 0.13
CA PRO A 166 -24.15 5.14 -0.83
C PRO A 166 -23.63 5.12 -2.27
N GLU A 167 -24.44 4.62 -3.19
CA GLU A 167 -24.08 4.48 -4.61
C GLU A 167 -23.66 5.80 -5.27
N LEU A 168 -24.23 6.93 -4.81
CA LEU A 168 -23.86 8.27 -5.23
C LEU A 168 -22.36 8.60 -5.01
N LEU A 169 -21.73 8.01 -3.98
CA LEU A 169 -20.32 8.23 -3.65
C LEU A 169 -19.39 7.21 -4.31
N VAL A 170 -19.91 6.06 -4.72
CA VAL A 170 -19.10 4.97 -5.28
C VAL A 170 -18.43 5.39 -6.59
N ALA A 171 -19.16 6.05 -7.49
CA ALA A 171 -18.62 6.43 -8.80
C ALA A 171 -17.50 7.49 -8.70
N PRO A 172 -17.66 8.61 -7.96
CA PRO A 172 -16.57 9.57 -7.75
C PRO A 172 -15.34 8.95 -7.06
N LEU A 173 -15.54 8.10 -6.04
CA LEU A 173 -14.44 7.44 -5.33
C LEU A 173 -13.69 6.46 -6.22
N ARG A 174 -14.42 5.65 -7.01
CA ARG A 174 -13.80 4.77 -8.02
C ARG A 174 -12.99 5.58 -9.03
N SER A 175 -13.55 6.67 -9.55
CA SER A 175 -12.85 7.55 -10.50
C SER A 175 -11.57 8.15 -9.91
N GLY A 176 -11.61 8.58 -8.64
CA GLY A 176 -10.42 9.09 -7.93
C GLY A 176 -9.35 8.02 -7.72
N ALA A 177 -9.75 6.83 -7.28
CA ALA A 177 -8.85 5.70 -7.05
C ALA A 177 -8.19 5.18 -8.33
N GLU A 178 -8.88 5.26 -9.47
CA GLU A 178 -8.36 4.84 -10.78
C GLU A 178 -7.73 5.99 -11.60
N SER A 179 -7.54 7.15 -10.98
CA SER A 179 -6.99 8.33 -11.64
C SER A 179 -5.56 8.12 -12.14
N GLN A 180 -5.19 8.89 -13.18
CA GLN A 180 -3.82 8.90 -13.71
C GLN A 180 -2.78 9.30 -12.66
N PHE A 181 -3.16 10.15 -11.70
CA PHE A 181 -2.30 10.52 -10.59
C PHE A 181 -1.95 9.30 -9.74
N VAL A 182 -2.94 8.54 -9.28
CA VAL A 182 -2.75 7.34 -8.46
C VAL A 182 -1.90 6.31 -9.21
N ARG A 183 -2.21 6.05 -10.48
CA ARG A 183 -1.44 5.12 -11.33
C ARG A 183 0.05 5.49 -11.43
N LYS A 184 0.34 6.79 -11.64
CA LYS A 184 1.72 7.29 -11.70
C LYS A 184 2.45 7.13 -10.37
N GLN A 185 1.80 7.43 -9.25
CA GLN A 185 2.39 7.25 -7.93
C GLN A 185 2.70 5.77 -7.68
N LEU A 186 1.75 4.87 -7.91
CA LEU A 186 1.94 3.43 -7.74
C LEU A 186 3.09 2.88 -8.62
N THR A 187 3.14 3.33 -9.88
CA THR A 187 4.19 2.92 -10.82
C THR A 187 5.58 3.39 -10.38
N LYS A 188 5.69 4.66 -9.95
CA LYS A 188 6.94 5.23 -9.44
C LYS A 188 7.45 4.42 -8.25
N GLU A 189 6.54 4.09 -7.34
CA GLU A 189 6.91 3.48 -6.07
C GLU A 189 7.22 1.99 -6.19
N LEU A 190 6.49 1.27 -7.05
CA LEU A 190 6.85 -0.10 -7.40
C LEU A 190 8.25 -0.17 -8.02
N ASN A 191 8.57 0.75 -8.93
CA ASN A 191 9.91 0.81 -9.51
C ASN A 191 11.00 1.07 -8.47
N ARG A 192 10.75 1.96 -7.50
CA ARG A 192 11.68 2.19 -6.40
C ARG A 192 11.95 0.92 -5.61
N LEU A 193 10.92 0.10 -5.33
CA LEU A 193 11.07 -1.17 -4.64
C LEU A 193 11.86 -2.19 -5.47
N LEU A 194 11.58 -2.27 -6.77
CA LEU A 194 12.30 -3.16 -7.68
C LEU A 194 13.79 -2.82 -7.76
N GLU A 195 14.13 -1.53 -7.86
CA GLU A 195 15.51 -1.04 -7.85
C GLU A 195 16.25 -1.39 -6.53
N GLN A 196 15.55 -1.36 -5.39
CA GLN A 196 16.10 -1.75 -4.10
C GLN A 196 16.23 -3.26 -3.91
N ALA A 197 15.32 -4.04 -4.51
CA ALA A 197 15.32 -5.49 -4.42
C ALA A 197 16.36 -6.13 -5.37
N PHE A 198 16.57 -5.53 -6.54
CA PHE A 198 17.47 -6.01 -7.59
C PHE A 198 18.48 -4.92 -7.98
N PRO A 199 19.44 -4.59 -7.10
CA PRO A 199 20.52 -3.67 -7.46
C PRO A 199 21.32 -4.24 -8.63
N LYS A 200 21.73 -3.36 -9.56
CA LYS A 200 22.54 -3.69 -10.72
C LYS A 200 23.94 -4.16 -10.35
#